data_AF-A0A0U4ZN46-F1
#
_entry.id   AF-A0A0U4ZN46-F1
#
_cell.length_a   1.000
_cell.length_b   1.000
_cell.length_c   1.000
_cell.angle_alpha   90.00
_cell.angle_beta   90.00
_cell.angle_gamma   90.00
#
_symmetry.space_group_name_H-M   'P 1'
#
loop_
_entity.id
_entity.type
_entity.pdbx_description
1 polymer ?
#
loop_
_entity_poly.entity_id
_entity_poly.type
_entity_poly.pdbx_seq_one_letter_code
_entity_poly.pdbx_strand_id
1 'polypeptide(L)'
;MEYNTTEQPFVPAVQLLHKGTIGTVSVSTMNDPQEATADETACRATWLEKTASLLDKMLSSANCPAPHKESYMAFHTQTLVPLMGPYPQKFRSVVTRSGLPLEFSANYTQHSKGDPTWRIGFEPVSMASGSPGDPYNQVAMSALLSSLKSLNLRGYDTGLFEHFVARHTVNQPERDSLGGKQLDGSDISRSQVAFGFDLKDGQIAVKGYTFPALKCKVTGKEFGTLFRDSIYPLIGCMGGDHTQASFDTIDEYMKETSGWSDWSFFSWDCVAPAKARLKLYSSTNLVKWSKMEEIWTLGGRVVGESNMQGLTYLRRLWELVQIKDGYRAFTGGFDNDTDSTPTPVLWNYEIRPGSPEPLTKVYLPIHGENDLMVVRGVGQFLEEIGLVKTGRSYVQTVRDYYPGRNLSETACLTSWLSFAYTEATGVYLTVYYHSSFDYPWAEKEEK
;
A
#
# COMPACT_ATOMS: atom_id res chain seq x y z
N MET A 1 -1.43 -33.60 -54.22
CA MET A 1 -0.24 -34.41 -53.91
C MET A 1 0.95 -33.48 -53.85
N GLU A 2 1.58 -33.46 -52.67
CA GLU A 2 2.97 -33.15 -52.30
C GLU A 2 3.83 -32.12 -53.06
N TYR A 3 4.30 -31.16 -52.23
CA TYR A 3 5.62 -30.50 -52.12
C TYR A 3 6.44 -30.12 -53.36
N ASN A 4 6.77 -28.82 -53.49
CA ASN A 4 8.17 -28.40 -53.37
C ASN A 4 8.40 -26.89 -53.11
N THR A 5 9.56 -26.65 -52.53
CA THR A 5 10.23 -25.48 -51.95
C THR A 5 10.54 -24.28 -52.87
N THR A 6 10.54 -23.06 -52.31
CA THR A 6 11.31 -21.88 -52.75
C THR A 6 11.66 -21.03 -51.52
N GLU A 7 12.91 -21.07 -51.07
CA GLU A 7 13.96 -20.04 -51.20
C GLU A 7 13.79 -18.76 -50.35
N GLN A 8 14.68 -18.64 -49.36
CA GLN A 8 15.04 -17.39 -48.66
C GLN A 8 16.04 -16.57 -49.49
N PRO A 9 16.20 -15.27 -49.20
CA PRO A 9 17.51 -14.65 -49.22
C PRO A 9 17.89 -14.00 -47.87
N PHE A 10 18.96 -14.55 -47.30
CA PHE A 10 20.20 -13.89 -46.85
C PHE A 10 20.13 -12.49 -46.17
N VAL A 11 20.54 -12.45 -44.89
CA VAL A 11 21.09 -11.25 -44.23
C VAL A 11 22.39 -11.66 -43.54
N PRO A 12 23.51 -10.93 -43.74
CA PRO A 12 24.84 -11.36 -43.30
C PRO A 12 25.08 -11.07 -41.81
N ALA A 13 25.82 -11.98 -41.16
CA ALA A 13 26.35 -11.81 -39.81
C ALA A 13 27.65 -10.99 -39.83
N VAL A 14 27.79 -10.05 -38.89
CA VAL A 14 29.11 -9.49 -38.50
C VAL A 14 29.18 -9.29 -36.97
N GLN A 15 29.98 -10.19 -36.38
CA GLN A 15 30.96 -10.07 -35.30
C GLN A 15 30.64 -9.32 -33.98
N LEU A 16 30.70 -10.12 -32.91
CA LEU A 16 31.03 -9.74 -31.54
C LEU A 16 32.50 -9.33 -31.36
N LEU A 17 32.74 -8.47 -30.35
CA LEU A 17 33.96 -8.01 -29.65
C LEU A 17 33.94 -6.45 -29.67
N HIS A 18 34.03 -5.67 -28.60
CA HIS A 18 34.82 -5.83 -27.37
C HIS A 18 34.30 -4.86 -26.27
N LYS A 19 34.64 -5.21 -25.03
CA LYS A 19 34.61 -4.47 -23.75
C LYS A 19 34.47 -2.94 -23.82
N GLY A 20 33.42 -2.41 -23.19
CA GLY A 20 33.27 -0.99 -22.84
C GLY A 20 33.30 -0.80 -21.32
N THR A 21 34.34 -0.14 -20.85
CA THR A 21 34.57 0.30 -19.47
C THR A 21 33.44 1.23 -18.99
N ILE A 22 33.03 1.09 -17.72
CA ILE A 22 32.09 1.98 -17.04
C ILE A 22 32.66 3.40 -17.10
N GLY A 23 32.08 4.26 -17.93
CA GLY A 23 32.41 5.68 -17.99
C GLY A 23 31.81 6.39 -16.78
N THR A 24 32.65 7.05 -16.00
CA THR A 24 32.25 8.07 -15.02
C THR A 24 31.48 9.16 -15.73
N VAL A 25 30.18 9.25 -15.48
CA VAL A 25 29.33 10.35 -15.96
C VAL A 25 29.55 11.54 -15.05
N SER A 26 30.18 12.58 -15.60
CA SER A 26 30.27 13.91 -14.99
C SER A 26 28.89 14.57 -14.97
N VAL A 27 28.38 14.82 -13.76
CA VAL A 27 27.14 15.55 -13.50
C VAL A 27 27.40 17.03 -13.77
N SER A 28 26.80 17.58 -14.83
CA SER A 28 26.71 19.04 -15.03
C SER A 28 25.36 19.54 -14.53
N THR A 29 25.39 20.02 -13.29
CA THR A 29 24.57 21.07 -12.65
C THR A 29 23.19 21.41 -13.25
N MET A 30 22.14 20.89 -12.62
CA MET A 30 20.88 21.61 -12.41
C MET A 30 20.52 21.52 -10.93
N ASN A 31 20.47 22.69 -10.28
CA ASN A 31 20.23 22.96 -8.85
C ASN A 31 21.13 22.18 -7.87
N ASP A 32 22.02 22.91 -7.21
CA ASP A 32 22.77 22.40 -6.05
C ASP A 32 21.80 21.71 -5.07
N PRO A 33 22.06 20.45 -4.67
CA PRO A 33 21.35 19.88 -3.54
C PRO A 33 21.71 20.75 -2.33
N GLN A 34 20.75 21.54 -1.86
CA GLN A 34 20.90 22.30 -0.63
C GLN A 34 21.34 21.32 0.47
N GLU A 35 22.51 21.55 1.06
CA GLU A 35 23.00 20.69 2.13
C GLU A 35 21.93 20.60 3.23
N ALA A 36 21.64 19.38 3.67
CA ALA A 36 20.68 19.15 4.73
C ALA A 36 21.12 19.90 5.98
N THR A 37 20.16 20.52 6.67
CA THR A 37 20.48 21.21 7.93
C THR A 37 20.97 20.20 8.99
N ALA A 38 21.63 20.69 10.04
CA ALA A 38 22.05 19.84 11.16
C ALA A 38 20.84 19.11 11.81
N ASP A 39 19.69 19.77 11.89
CA ASP A 39 18.44 19.22 12.44
C ASP A 39 17.88 18.11 11.53
N GLU A 40 17.87 18.32 10.22
CA GLU A 40 17.48 17.29 9.25
C GLU A 40 18.39 16.07 9.32
N THR A 41 19.70 16.29 9.45
CA THR A 41 20.69 15.22 9.57
C THR A 41 20.47 14.39 10.84
N ALA A 42 20.18 15.04 11.96
CA ALA A 42 19.86 14.37 13.22
C ALA A 42 18.56 13.55 13.12
N CYS A 43 17.49 14.13 12.56
CA CYS A 43 16.22 13.42 12.35
C CYS A 43 16.40 12.17 11.47
N ARG A 44 17.16 12.29 10.37
CA ARG A 44 17.48 11.17 9.48
C ARG A 44 18.23 10.05 10.21
N ALA A 45 19.23 10.39 11.02
CA ALA A 45 19.98 9.42 11.81
C ALA A 45 19.07 8.62 12.75
N THR A 46 18.15 9.30 13.44
CA THR A 46 17.18 8.64 14.31
C THR A 46 16.24 7.74 13.51
N TRP A 47 15.68 8.21 12.39
CA TRP A 47 14.81 7.36 11.56
C TRP A 47 15.53 6.09 11.05
N LEU A 48 16.81 6.20 10.67
CA LEU A 48 17.63 5.04 10.31
C LEU A 48 17.72 4.03 11.46
N GLU A 49 18.04 4.50 12.66
CA GLU A 49 18.13 3.65 13.87
C GLU A 49 16.82 2.89 14.11
N LYS A 50 15.68 3.57 13.96
CA LYS A 50 14.36 3.03 14.30
C LYS A 50 13.77 2.08 13.27
N THR A 51 14.15 2.21 12.00
CA THR A 51 13.44 1.53 10.89
C THR A 51 14.33 0.60 10.05
N ALA A 52 15.62 0.93 9.87
CA ALA A 52 16.46 0.21 8.92
C ALA A 52 16.74 -1.23 9.37
N SER A 53 17.05 -1.45 10.65
CA SER A 53 17.33 -2.79 11.18
C SER A 53 16.07 -3.69 11.15
N LEU A 54 14.88 -3.12 11.30
CA LEU A 54 13.63 -3.86 11.12
C LEU A 54 13.47 -4.34 9.66
N LEU A 55 13.66 -3.44 8.69
CA LEU A 55 13.61 -3.81 7.27
C LEU A 55 14.67 -4.86 6.92
N ASP A 56 15.89 -4.73 7.45
CA ASP A 56 16.97 -5.68 7.22
C ASP A 56 16.59 -7.10 7.69
N LYS A 57 16.00 -7.22 8.89
CA LYS A 57 15.48 -8.47 9.44
C LYS A 57 14.37 -9.06 8.59
N MET A 58 13.42 -8.23 8.15
CA MET A 58 12.33 -8.62 7.26
C MET A 58 12.85 -9.16 5.94
N LEU A 59 13.74 -8.43 5.26
CA LEU A 59 14.34 -8.89 4.01
C LEU A 59 15.16 -10.19 4.19
N SER A 60 15.77 -10.39 5.36
CA SER A 60 16.57 -11.58 5.69
C SER A 60 15.75 -12.81 6.07
N SER A 61 14.49 -12.65 6.49
CA SER A 61 13.63 -13.80 6.82
C SER A 61 13.09 -14.51 5.58
N ALA A 62 13.13 -13.83 4.43
CA ALA A 62 12.92 -14.41 3.12
C ALA A 62 14.25 -14.88 2.52
N ASN A 63 14.23 -15.82 1.57
CA ASN A 63 15.43 -16.15 0.78
C ASN A 63 15.77 -15.05 -0.25
N CYS A 64 15.74 -13.78 0.16
CA CYS A 64 16.06 -12.64 -0.68
C CYS A 64 17.54 -12.67 -1.04
N PRO A 65 17.90 -12.69 -2.34
CA PRO A 65 19.30 -12.63 -2.76
C PRO A 65 20.01 -11.39 -2.22
N ALA A 66 21.26 -11.53 -1.78
CA ALA A 66 22.04 -10.42 -1.20
C ALA A 66 22.08 -9.15 -2.08
N PRO A 67 22.28 -9.22 -3.41
CA PRO A 67 22.25 -8.02 -4.25
C PRO A 67 20.89 -7.31 -4.26
N HIS A 68 19.79 -8.06 -4.18
CA HIS A 68 18.44 -7.49 -4.12
C HIS A 68 18.22 -6.81 -2.78
N LYS A 69 18.61 -7.48 -1.68
CA LYS A 69 18.54 -6.92 -0.32
C LYS A 69 19.33 -5.60 -0.24
N GLU A 70 20.56 -5.56 -0.73
CA GLU A 70 21.39 -4.35 -0.76
C GLU A 70 20.71 -3.21 -1.52
N SER A 71 20.14 -3.50 -2.70
CA SER A 71 19.40 -2.49 -3.49
C SER A 71 18.16 -1.97 -2.77
N TYR A 72 17.41 -2.83 -2.09
CA TYR A 72 16.21 -2.42 -1.35
C TYR A 72 16.56 -1.63 -0.08
N MET A 73 17.63 -2.02 0.62
CA MET A 73 18.13 -1.28 1.77
C MET A 73 18.63 0.11 1.34
N ALA A 74 19.37 0.21 0.23
CA ALA A 74 19.79 1.49 -0.33
C ALA A 74 18.59 2.37 -0.67
N PHE A 75 17.57 1.84 -1.34
CA PHE A 75 16.33 2.55 -1.64
C PHE A 75 15.66 3.11 -0.37
N HIS A 76 15.50 2.27 0.67
CA HIS A 76 14.94 2.72 1.93
C HIS A 76 15.79 3.84 2.58
N THR A 77 17.09 3.61 2.76
CA THR A 77 17.95 4.53 3.54
C THR A 77 18.32 5.82 2.80
N GLN A 78 18.40 5.78 1.47
CA GLN A 78 18.88 6.91 0.65
C GLN A 78 17.75 7.67 -0.04
N THR A 79 16.60 7.02 -0.28
CA THR A 79 15.46 7.65 -0.97
C THR A 79 14.29 7.94 -0.04
N LEU A 80 13.91 7.00 0.84
CA LEU A 80 12.72 7.16 1.68
C LEU A 80 13.01 7.89 2.99
N VAL A 81 14.03 7.46 3.74
CA VAL A 81 14.38 8.05 5.05
C VAL A 81 14.57 9.57 5.02
N PRO A 82 15.22 10.18 4.00
CA PRO A 82 15.34 11.64 3.92
C PRO A 82 14.00 12.38 3.86
N LEU A 83 12.93 11.68 3.49
CA LEU A 83 11.57 12.18 3.33
C LEU A 83 10.62 11.67 4.44
N MET A 84 11.16 11.27 5.60
CA MET A 84 10.35 10.92 6.78
C MET A 84 10.06 12.12 7.68
N GLY A 85 10.62 13.29 7.37
CA GLY A 85 10.39 14.53 8.11
C GLY A 85 11.01 14.53 9.52
N PRO A 86 10.52 15.41 10.41
CA PRO A 86 11.08 15.60 11.75
C PRO A 86 10.88 14.36 12.64
N TYR A 87 11.78 14.18 13.61
CA TYR A 87 11.64 13.21 14.70
C TYR A 87 11.66 13.91 16.08
N PRO A 88 10.72 13.63 16.99
CA PRO A 88 9.48 12.90 16.78
C PRO A 88 8.61 13.53 15.67
N GLN A 89 7.76 12.72 15.05
CA GLN A 89 6.94 13.16 13.91
C GLN A 89 6.01 14.32 14.30
N LYS A 90 6.00 15.39 13.49
CA LYS A 90 5.10 16.53 13.64
C LYS A 90 3.85 16.42 12.77
N PHE A 91 4.01 15.85 11.58
CA PHE A 91 2.91 15.44 10.71
C PHE A 91 2.64 13.96 10.94
N ARG A 92 1.38 13.59 11.13
CA ARG A 92 0.96 12.20 11.31
C ARG A 92 0.35 11.71 10.02
N SER A 93 0.94 10.66 9.46
CA SER A 93 0.53 10.09 8.19
C SER A 93 -0.61 9.11 8.35
N VAL A 94 -1.63 9.21 7.48
CA VAL A 94 -2.74 8.24 7.39
C VAL A 94 -2.29 6.82 7.04
N VAL A 95 -1.06 6.62 6.57
CA VAL A 95 -0.52 5.30 6.20
C VAL A 95 -0.54 4.33 7.38
N THR A 96 -0.36 4.79 8.62
CA THR A 96 -0.38 3.94 9.80
C THR A 96 -1.25 4.48 10.92
N ARG A 97 -1.69 3.60 11.82
CA ARG A 97 -2.46 4.00 13.02
C ARG A 97 -1.67 4.86 13.99
N SER A 98 -0.35 4.66 14.09
CA SER A 98 0.53 5.49 14.93
C SER A 98 0.77 6.88 14.32
N GLY A 99 0.52 7.07 13.03
CA GLY A 99 0.88 8.28 12.29
C GLY A 99 2.29 8.25 11.69
N LEU A 100 3.01 7.12 11.81
CA LEU A 100 4.29 6.90 11.13
C LEU A 100 4.10 6.98 9.61
N PRO A 101 4.95 7.72 8.87
CA PRO A 101 4.86 7.85 7.41
C PRO A 101 5.38 6.62 6.64
N LEU A 102 5.53 5.48 7.30
CA LEU A 102 6.18 4.28 6.78
C LEU A 102 5.47 3.02 7.30
N GLU A 103 5.17 2.07 6.42
CA GLU A 103 4.62 0.77 6.78
C GLU A 103 5.26 -0.34 5.94
N PHE A 104 5.70 -1.42 6.58
CA PHE A 104 6.24 -2.61 5.96
C PHE A 104 5.18 -3.71 5.97
N SER A 105 5.10 -4.44 4.86
CA SER A 105 4.20 -5.58 4.77
C SER A 105 4.80 -6.74 3.97
N ALA A 106 4.40 -7.96 4.34
CA ALA A 106 4.83 -9.20 3.69
C ALA A 106 3.65 -9.84 2.97
N ASN A 107 3.80 -10.11 1.67
CA ASN A 107 2.80 -10.81 0.88
C ASN A 107 3.17 -12.27 0.66
N TYR A 108 2.30 -13.17 1.12
CA TYR A 108 2.36 -14.60 0.91
C TYR A 108 1.33 -14.99 -0.15
N THR A 109 1.76 -15.76 -1.16
CA THR A 109 0.90 -16.24 -2.23
C THR A 109 0.94 -17.74 -2.31
N GLN A 110 -0.22 -18.38 -2.44
CA GLN A 110 -0.38 -19.83 -2.37
C GLN A 110 0.46 -20.55 -3.43
N HIS A 111 0.47 -20.03 -4.67
CA HIS A 111 1.19 -20.64 -5.79
C HIS A 111 2.64 -20.15 -5.92
N SER A 112 3.21 -19.51 -4.90
CA SER A 112 4.63 -19.13 -4.89
C SER A 112 5.51 -20.23 -4.30
N LYS A 113 6.84 -20.00 -4.34
CA LYS A 113 7.83 -20.88 -3.70
C LYS A 113 7.88 -20.75 -2.17
N GLY A 114 6.97 -20.00 -1.56
CA GLY A 114 6.87 -19.79 -0.11
C GLY A 114 7.60 -18.56 0.43
N ASP A 115 8.47 -17.92 -0.37
CA ASP A 115 9.09 -16.64 -0.01
C ASP A 115 8.08 -15.49 -0.16
N PRO A 116 7.96 -14.59 0.85
CA PRO A 116 7.10 -13.44 0.73
C PRO A 116 7.66 -12.38 -0.21
N THR A 117 6.77 -11.61 -0.83
CA THR A 117 7.13 -10.34 -1.46
C THR A 117 6.99 -9.22 -0.43
N TRP A 118 8.09 -8.51 -0.15
CA TRP A 118 8.09 -7.37 0.76
C TRP A 118 7.55 -6.11 0.09
N ARG A 119 6.89 -5.27 0.87
CA ARG A 119 6.35 -4.00 0.40
C ARG A 119 6.53 -2.89 1.41
N ILE A 120 6.58 -1.66 0.91
CA ILE A 120 6.67 -0.45 1.71
C ILE A 120 5.49 0.47 1.32
N GLY A 121 4.62 0.80 2.27
CA GLY A 121 3.72 1.94 2.20
C GLY A 121 4.43 3.18 2.76
N PHE A 122 4.29 4.33 2.10
CA PHE A 122 5.05 5.52 2.45
C PHE A 122 4.32 6.81 2.11
N GLU A 123 4.28 7.77 3.03
CA GLU A 123 3.88 9.15 2.74
C GLU A 123 5.10 10.06 2.88
N PRO A 124 5.58 10.72 1.82
CA PRO A 124 6.70 11.64 1.95
C PRO A 124 6.30 12.82 2.83
N VAL A 125 7.15 13.16 3.79
CA VAL A 125 7.00 14.24 4.77
C VAL A 125 8.27 15.10 4.76
N SER A 126 8.09 16.41 4.81
CA SER A 126 9.15 17.41 4.93
C SER A 126 9.14 18.05 6.32
N MET A 127 10.16 18.88 6.61
CA MET A 127 10.17 19.70 7.82
C MET A 127 9.02 20.72 7.88
N ALA A 128 8.46 21.10 6.73
CA ALA A 128 7.35 22.05 6.63
C ALA A 128 5.97 21.38 6.71
N SER A 129 5.90 20.05 6.60
CA SER A 129 4.64 19.32 6.54
C SER A 129 3.81 19.53 7.81
N GLY A 130 2.55 19.91 7.63
CA GLY A 130 1.64 20.25 8.72
C GLY A 130 1.77 21.68 9.24
N SER A 131 2.79 22.44 8.84
CA SER A 131 2.94 23.86 9.17
C SER A 131 1.93 24.74 8.42
N PRO A 132 1.79 26.03 8.77
CA PRO A 132 0.98 26.97 7.99
C PRO A 132 1.41 27.08 6.51
N GLY A 133 2.68 26.80 6.18
CA GLY A 133 3.19 26.84 4.81
C GLY A 133 2.94 25.57 3.98
N ASP A 134 2.69 24.43 4.63
CA ASP A 134 2.30 23.19 3.97
C ASP A 134 1.30 22.39 4.84
N PRO A 135 0.07 22.91 5.03
CA PRO A 135 -0.85 22.33 5.99
C PRO A 135 -1.39 20.94 5.58
N TYR A 136 -1.24 20.54 4.32
CA TYR A 136 -1.77 19.28 3.78
C TYR A 136 -0.70 18.36 3.20
N ASN A 137 0.56 18.56 3.60
CA ASN A 137 1.69 17.72 3.23
C ASN A 137 1.82 17.46 1.72
N GLN A 138 1.80 18.51 0.91
CA GLN A 138 1.86 18.38 -0.55
C GLN A 138 3.25 18.72 -1.12
N VAL A 139 4.16 19.30 -0.34
CA VAL A 139 5.48 19.72 -0.83
C VAL A 139 6.42 18.54 -1.06
N ALA A 140 6.51 17.63 -0.08
CA ALA A 140 7.50 16.54 -0.05
C ALA A 140 7.35 15.53 -1.20
N MET A 141 6.14 15.40 -1.74
CA MET A 141 5.83 14.52 -2.88
C MET A 141 6.71 14.78 -4.10
N SER A 142 6.97 16.05 -4.41
CA SER A 142 7.78 16.44 -5.58
C SER A 142 9.23 15.94 -5.51
N ALA A 143 9.82 15.93 -4.32
CA ALA A 143 11.17 15.42 -4.07
C ALA A 143 11.24 13.90 -4.25
N LEU A 144 10.21 13.16 -3.79
CA LEU A 144 10.14 11.72 -4.00
C LEU A 144 9.99 11.38 -5.49
N LEU A 145 9.08 12.04 -6.21
CA LEU A 145 8.90 11.82 -7.65
C LEU A 145 10.19 12.07 -8.45
N SER A 146 10.93 13.13 -8.10
CA SER A 146 12.22 13.45 -8.71
C SER A 146 13.25 12.34 -8.45
N SER A 147 13.29 11.83 -7.22
CA SER A 147 14.17 10.72 -6.85
C SER A 147 13.80 9.45 -7.61
N LEU A 148 12.52 9.07 -7.66
CA LEU A 148 12.04 7.89 -8.40
C LEU A 148 12.36 7.97 -9.90
N LYS A 149 12.24 9.16 -10.50
CA LYS A 149 12.62 9.38 -11.90
C LYS A 149 14.11 9.11 -12.13
N SER A 150 14.98 9.51 -11.19
CA SER A 150 16.43 9.28 -11.30
C SER A 150 16.85 7.82 -11.19
N LEU A 151 16.05 6.99 -10.51
CA LEU A 151 16.30 5.55 -10.33
C LEU A 151 16.08 4.74 -11.62
N ASN A 152 15.46 5.31 -12.66
CA ASN A 152 15.17 4.63 -13.93
C ASN A 152 14.48 3.27 -13.75
N LEU A 153 13.49 3.20 -12.87
CA LEU A 153 12.77 1.97 -12.56
C LEU A 153 12.05 1.41 -13.79
N ARG A 154 12.14 0.09 -13.99
CA ARG A 154 11.58 -0.58 -15.17
C ARG A 154 10.06 -0.41 -15.23
N GLY A 155 9.58 0.22 -16.31
CA GLY A 155 8.15 0.37 -16.58
C GLY A 155 7.44 1.41 -15.72
N TYR A 156 8.19 2.20 -14.95
CA TYR A 156 7.66 3.31 -14.17
C TYR A 156 7.15 4.45 -15.08
N ASP A 157 5.93 4.89 -14.84
CA ASP A 157 5.24 5.95 -15.58
C ASP A 157 4.47 6.85 -14.60
N THR A 158 4.63 8.18 -14.74
CA THR A 158 4.00 9.18 -13.86
C THR A 158 2.72 9.78 -14.41
N GLY A 159 2.31 9.45 -15.64
CA GLY A 159 1.17 10.10 -16.30
C GLY A 159 -0.14 9.93 -15.52
N LEU A 160 -0.43 8.72 -15.04
CA LEU A 160 -1.58 8.49 -14.15
C LEU A 160 -1.44 9.21 -12.82
N PHE A 161 -0.20 9.32 -12.32
CA PHE A 161 0.05 10.00 -11.05
C PHE A 161 -0.30 11.48 -11.13
N GLU A 162 0.21 12.18 -12.13
CA GLU A 162 -0.10 13.58 -12.40
C GLU A 162 -1.62 13.79 -12.60
N HIS A 163 -2.27 12.89 -13.33
CA HIS A 163 -3.70 12.95 -13.60
C HIS A 163 -4.58 12.82 -12.35
N PHE A 164 -4.34 11.82 -11.51
CA PHE A 164 -5.15 11.55 -10.32
C PHE A 164 -4.85 12.53 -9.19
N VAL A 165 -3.59 12.89 -8.95
CA VAL A 165 -3.25 13.88 -7.92
C VAL A 165 -3.91 15.22 -8.21
N ALA A 166 -3.90 15.69 -9.46
CA ALA A 166 -4.56 16.95 -9.83
C ALA A 166 -6.09 16.94 -9.59
N ARG A 167 -6.73 15.77 -9.63
CA ARG A 167 -8.20 15.63 -9.50
C ARG A 167 -8.64 15.29 -8.08
N HIS A 168 -7.85 14.52 -7.35
CA HIS A 168 -8.21 13.98 -6.04
C HIS A 168 -7.66 14.78 -4.87
N THR A 169 -6.72 15.70 -5.10
CA THR A 169 -6.14 16.52 -4.03
C THR A 169 -6.58 17.98 -4.13
N VAL A 170 -6.49 18.70 -3.00
CA VAL A 170 -6.82 20.12 -2.95
C VAL A 170 -5.75 20.95 -3.66
N ASN A 171 -6.17 21.86 -4.53
CA ASN A 171 -5.30 22.84 -5.20
C ASN A 171 -5.11 24.10 -4.34
N GLN A 172 -4.30 25.06 -4.80
CA GLN A 172 -4.00 26.27 -4.01
C GLN A 172 -5.25 27.05 -3.56
N PRO A 173 -6.18 27.46 -4.45
CA PRO A 173 -7.42 28.13 -4.00
C PRO A 173 -8.25 27.33 -2.99
N GLU A 174 -8.33 26.02 -3.14
CA GLU A 174 -9.05 25.14 -2.22
C GLU A 174 -8.37 25.06 -0.85
N ARG A 175 -7.03 25.00 -0.82
CA ARG A 175 -6.24 25.07 0.41
C ARG A 175 -6.44 26.39 1.14
N ASP A 176 -6.45 27.50 0.41
CA ASP A 176 -6.68 28.83 0.97
C ASP A 176 -8.08 28.93 1.59
N SER A 177 -9.09 28.37 0.91
CA SER A 177 -10.46 28.33 1.43
C SER A 177 -10.61 27.44 2.67
N LEU A 178 -9.87 26.33 2.75
CA LEU A 178 -9.89 25.46 3.93
C LEU A 178 -9.11 26.05 5.11
N GLY A 179 -8.09 26.88 4.85
CA GLY A 179 -7.29 27.54 5.88
C GLY A 179 -6.56 26.57 6.80
N GLY A 180 -6.13 25.42 6.30
CA GLY A 180 -5.42 24.39 7.07
C GLY A 180 -6.30 23.54 7.98
N LYS A 181 -7.63 23.70 7.93
CA LYS A 181 -8.58 22.88 8.69
C LYS A 181 -8.64 21.45 8.17
N GLN A 182 -8.86 20.52 9.09
CA GLN A 182 -9.16 19.11 8.81
C GLN A 182 -10.68 18.88 8.70
N LEU A 183 -11.11 17.69 8.30
CA LEU A 183 -12.51 17.29 8.39
C LEU A 183 -12.91 17.18 9.87
N ASP A 184 -14.16 17.53 10.17
CA ASP A 184 -14.66 17.52 11.54
C ASP A 184 -14.62 16.09 12.08
N GLY A 185 -13.94 15.89 13.22
CA GLY A 185 -13.74 14.57 13.81
C GLY A 185 -12.65 13.71 13.18
N SER A 186 -11.95 14.17 12.13
CA SER A 186 -10.91 13.41 11.42
C SER A 186 -9.52 14.02 11.56
N ASP A 187 -8.63 13.30 12.26
CA ASP A 187 -7.22 13.69 12.32
C ASP A 187 -6.44 13.25 11.06
N ILE A 188 -6.91 12.20 10.38
CA ILE A 188 -6.23 11.63 9.21
C ILE A 188 -6.47 12.40 7.91
N SER A 189 -7.47 13.28 7.87
CA SER A 189 -7.92 13.93 6.63
C SER A 189 -6.92 14.90 6.00
N ARG A 190 -5.82 15.24 6.69
CA ARG A 190 -4.80 16.15 6.16
C ARG A 190 -3.84 15.51 5.16
N SER A 191 -3.65 14.19 5.21
CA SER A 191 -2.89 13.46 4.20
C SER A 191 -3.58 13.58 2.85
N GLN A 192 -2.80 13.75 1.78
CA GLN A 192 -3.33 13.93 0.41
C GLN A 192 -2.84 12.85 -0.55
N VAL A 193 -1.58 12.43 -0.40
CA VAL A 193 -0.92 11.48 -1.30
C VAL A 193 -0.03 10.54 -0.51
N ALA A 194 -0.01 9.27 -0.90
CA ALA A 194 0.97 8.30 -0.42
C ALA A 194 1.45 7.41 -1.59
N PHE A 195 2.42 6.56 -1.31
CA PHE A 195 3.09 5.68 -2.25
C PHE A 195 3.15 4.26 -1.70
N GLY A 196 3.18 3.30 -2.62
CA GLY A 196 3.46 1.90 -2.31
C GLY A 196 4.60 1.39 -3.17
N PHE A 197 5.46 0.57 -2.60
CA PHE A 197 6.62 -0.01 -3.28
C PHE A 197 6.59 -1.53 -3.10
N ASP A 198 6.39 -2.27 -4.19
CA ASP A 198 6.54 -3.74 -4.18
C ASP A 198 8.00 -4.10 -4.51
N LEU A 199 8.67 -4.80 -3.59
CA LEU A 199 10.07 -5.19 -3.69
C LEU A 199 10.14 -6.64 -4.19
N LYS A 200 10.35 -6.84 -5.49
CA LYS A 200 10.27 -8.18 -6.10
C LYS A 200 11.34 -8.37 -7.18
N ASP A 201 12.05 -9.50 -7.13
CA ASP A 201 13.00 -9.93 -8.16
C ASP A 201 14.06 -8.87 -8.53
N GLY A 202 14.55 -8.12 -7.55
CA GLY A 202 15.51 -7.03 -7.72
C GLY A 202 14.93 -5.77 -8.37
N GLN A 203 13.60 -5.66 -8.43
CA GLN A 203 12.87 -4.54 -9.01
C GLN A 203 11.96 -3.89 -7.96
N ILE A 204 11.65 -2.62 -8.18
CA ILE A 204 10.73 -1.83 -7.36
C ILE A 204 9.57 -1.41 -8.26
N ALA A 205 8.37 -1.91 -7.98
CA ALA A 205 7.16 -1.43 -8.64
C ALA A 205 6.49 -0.36 -7.76
N VAL A 206 6.15 0.78 -8.36
CA VAL A 206 5.60 1.94 -7.66
C VAL A 206 4.08 1.98 -7.81
N LYS A 207 3.39 2.33 -6.73
CA LYS A 207 1.95 2.61 -6.66
C LYS A 207 1.74 4.01 -6.11
N GLY A 208 0.72 4.70 -6.62
CA GLY A 208 0.25 5.97 -6.07
C GLY A 208 -1.04 5.79 -5.30
N TYR A 209 -1.24 6.61 -4.27
CA TYR A 209 -2.44 6.69 -3.46
C TYR A 209 -2.87 8.14 -3.30
N THR A 210 -4.18 8.40 -3.29
CA THR A 210 -4.77 9.72 -3.00
C THR A 210 -5.90 9.59 -1.98
N PHE A 211 -6.04 10.60 -1.12
CA PHE A 211 -7.05 10.68 -0.06
C PHE A 211 -8.02 11.86 -0.33
N PRO A 212 -9.11 11.65 -1.07
CA PRO A 212 -9.90 12.74 -1.65
C PRO A 212 -10.93 13.39 -0.72
N ALA A 213 -11.00 13.01 0.56
CA ALA A 213 -12.07 13.47 1.44
C ALA A 213 -12.15 15.01 1.56
N LEU A 214 -11.01 15.71 1.67
CA LEU A 214 -10.98 17.18 1.63
C LEU A 214 -11.40 17.75 0.27
N LYS A 215 -11.01 17.10 -0.83
CA LYS A 215 -11.41 17.48 -2.19
C LYS A 215 -12.92 17.35 -2.38
N CYS A 216 -13.52 16.28 -1.89
CA CYS A 216 -14.97 16.10 -1.83
C CYS A 216 -15.64 17.22 -1.03
N LYS A 217 -15.13 17.55 0.17
CA LYS A 217 -15.68 18.63 1.02
C LYS A 217 -15.69 19.98 0.32
N VAL A 218 -14.57 20.40 -0.29
CA VAL A 218 -14.48 21.74 -0.90
C VAL A 218 -15.24 21.87 -2.22
N THR A 219 -15.37 20.77 -2.96
CA THR A 219 -16.10 20.77 -4.25
C THR A 219 -17.58 20.42 -4.12
N GLY A 220 -18.00 19.88 -2.97
CA GLY A 220 -19.35 19.34 -2.77
C GLY A 220 -19.63 18.06 -3.55
N LYS A 221 -18.61 17.43 -4.15
CA LYS A 221 -18.76 16.17 -4.89
C LYS A 221 -18.70 14.96 -3.97
N GLU A 222 -19.59 14.02 -4.19
CA GLU A 222 -19.49 12.68 -3.60
C GLU A 222 -18.31 11.89 -4.20
N PHE A 223 -17.79 10.91 -3.45
CA PHE A 223 -16.66 10.06 -3.88
C PHE A 223 -16.92 9.36 -5.23
N GLY A 224 -18.09 8.73 -5.40
CA GLY A 224 -18.46 8.05 -6.64
C GLY A 224 -18.40 8.98 -7.86
N THR A 225 -18.94 10.21 -7.74
CA THR A 225 -18.89 11.23 -8.78
C THR A 225 -17.45 11.68 -9.05
N LEU A 226 -16.65 11.92 -8.01
CA LEU A 226 -15.25 12.32 -8.16
C LEU A 226 -14.42 11.24 -8.89
N PHE A 227 -14.61 9.97 -8.53
CA PHE A 227 -13.93 8.84 -9.18
C PHE A 227 -14.41 8.62 -10.61
N ARG A 228 -15.70 8.77 -10.88
CA ARG A 228 -16.24 8.70 -12.24
C ARG A 228 -15.59 9.77 -13.12
N ASP A 229 -15.57 11.01 -12.66
CA ASP A 229 -15.00 12.15 -13.39
C ASP A 229 -13.49 12.00 -13.64
N SER A 230 -12.77 11.26 -12.78
CA SER A 230 -11.34 11.01 -12.94
C SER A 230 -11.02 9.78 -13.79
N ILE A 231 -11.85 8.74 -13.76
CA ILE A 231 -11.61 7.50 -14.50
C ILE A 231 -12.12 7.58 -15.94
N TYR A 232 -13.31 8.16 -16.15
CA TYR A 232 -13.99 8.15 -17.45
C TYR A 232 -13.15 8.73 -18.60
N PRO A 233 -12.39 9.84 -18.40
CA PRO A 233 -11.51 10.36 -19.44
C PRO A 233 -10.41 9.39 -19.89
N LEU A 234 -10.09 8.37 -19.09
CA LEU A 234 -9.01 7.40 -19.35
C LEU A 234 -9.52 6.08 -19.92
N ILE A 235 -10.83 5.83 -19.97
CA ILE A 235 -11.42 4.53 -20.34
C ILE A 235 -10.83 3.99 -21.66
N GLY A 236 -10.74 4.83 -22.69
CA GLY A 236 -10.23 4.44 -24.01
C GLY A 236 -8.78 3.90 -24.00
N CYS A 237 -7.95 4.33 -23.05
CA CYS A 237 -6.58 3.84 -22.90
C CYS A 237 -6.40 2.84 -21.75
N MET A 238 -7.49 2.51 -21.04
CA MET A 238 -7.49 1.65 -19.86
C MET A 238 -8.45 0.47 -20.00
N GLY A 239 -8.60 -0.12 -21.20
CA GLY A 239 -9.40 -1.34 -21.40
C GLY A 239 -10.86 -1.11 -21.80
N GLY A 240 -11.26 0.13 -22.10
CA GLY A 240 -12.55 0.44 -22.72
C GLY A 240 -13.75 0.00 -21.88
N ASP A 241 -14.75 -0.56 -22.54
CA ASP A 241 -16.04 -0.96 -21.96
C ASP A 241 -15.90 -1.88 -20.74
N HIS A 242 -14.85 -2.72 -20.67
CA HIS A 242 -14.60 -3.56 -19.48
C HIS A 242 -14.30 -2.73 -18.23
N THR A 243 -13.47 -1.69 -18.35
CA THR A 243 -13.16 -0.80 -17.23
C THR A 243 -14.36 0.02 -16.82
N GLN A 244 -15.17 0.44 -17.79
CA GLN A 244 -16.42 1.12 -17.51
C GLN A 244 -17.40 0.23 -16.74
N ALA A 245 -17.65 -1.00 -17.24
CA ALA A 245 -18.54 -1.96 -16.60
C ALA A 245 -18.10 -2.32 -15.18
N SER A 246 -16.79 -2.49 -14.97
CA SER A 246 -16.21 -2.78 -13.67
C SER A 246 -16.42 -1.63 -12.69
N PHE A 247 -16.19 -0.39 -13.12
CA PHE A 247 -16.46 0.80 -12.30
C PHE A 247 -17.95 0.97 -11.99
N ASP A 248 -18.83 0.82 -12.98
CA ASP A 248 -20.27 1.01 -12.81
C ASP A 248 -20.85 -0.02 -11.83
N THR A 249 -20.41 -1.29 -11.91
CA THR A 249 -20.77 -2.34 -10.94
C THR A 249 -20.39 -1.96 -9.50
N ILE A 250 -19.20 -1.37 -9.31
CA ILE A 250 -18.74 -0.89 -8.00
C ILE A 250 -19.61 0.29 -7.55
N ASP A 251 -19.79 1.30 -8.39
CA ASP A 251 -20.49 2.53 -8.05
C ASP A 251 -21.97 2.28 -7.71
N GLU A 252 -22.64 1.37 -8.43
CA GLU A 252 -24.00 0.91 -8.11
C GLU A 252 -24.09 0.27 -6.73
N TYR A 253 -23.23 -0.71 -6.43
CA TYR A 253 -23.19 -1.34 -5.11
C TYR A 253 -22.92 -0.31 -4.01
N MET A 254 -21.93 0.56 -4.20
CA MET A 254 -21.57 1.56 -3.20
C MET A 254 -22.67 2.60 -2.98
N LYS A 255 -23.47 2.94 -4.00
CA LYS A 255 -24.66 3.79 -3.85
C LYS A 255 -25.78 3.10 -3.08
N GLU A 256 -26.08 1.85 -3.41
CA GLU A 256 -27.13 1.08 -2.75
C GLU A 256 -26.86 0.87 -1.26
N THR A 257 -25.60 0.64 -0.88
CA THR A 257 -25.24 0.35 0.51
C THR A 257 -24.77 1.58 1.30
N SER A 258 -24.76 2.76 0.69
CA SER A 258 -24.05 3.95 1.22
C SER A 258 -22.62 3.60 1.65
N GLY A 259 -21.92 2.86 0.78
CA GLY A 259 -20.66 2.20 1.09
C GLY A 259 -19.47 3.14 1.19
N TRP A 260 -19.54 4.35 0.64
CA TRP A 260 -18.46 5.33 0.69
C TRP A 260 -18.38 5.95 2.10
N SER A 261 -17.29 5.69 2.82
CA SER A 261 -16.95 6.39 4.06
C SER A 261 -16.10 7.65 3.79
N ASP A 262 -16.01 8.55 4.77
CA ASP A 262 -15.09 9.71 4.74
C ASP A 262 -13.61 9.32 4.65
N TRP A 263 -13.30 8.04 4.86
CA TRP A 263 -11.95 7.46 4.78
C TRP A 263 -11.72 6.74 3.45
N SER A 264 -12.62 6.88 2.49
CA SER A 264 -12.46 6.27 1.17
C SER A 264 -11.27 6.90 0.45
N PHE A 265 -10.47 6.05 -0.21
CA PHE A 265 -9.27 6.49 -0.90
C PHE A 265 -9.06 5.72 -2.19
N PHE A 266 -8.09 6.14 -2.98
CA PHE A 266 -7.89 5.64 -4.33
C PHE A 266 -6.43 5.30 -4.56
N SER A 267 -6.15 4.21 -5.28
CA SER A 267 -4.79 3.86 -5.67
C SER A 267 -4.69 3.36 -7.10
N TRP A 268 -3.50 3.45 -7.67
CA TRP A 268 -3.16 2.92 -8.98
C TRP A 268 -1.72 2.42 -9.03
N ASP A 269 -1.40 1.58 -10.01
CA ASP A 269 -0.01 1.25 -10.35
C ASP A 269 0.60 2.37 -11.21
N CYS A 270 1.80 2.85 -10.89
CA CYS A 270 2.54 3.86 -11.66
C CYS A 270 3.22 3.23 -12.89
N VAL A 271 2.40 2.73 -13.80
CA VAL A 271 2.78 2.12 -15.08
C VAL A 271 1.89 2.68 -16.19
N ALA A 272 2.19 2.33 -17.45
CA ALA A 272 1.38 2.73 -18.59
C ALA A 272 -0.13 2.44 -18.37
N PRO A 273 -1.05 3.35 -18.74
CA PRO A 273 -2.48 3.22 -18.45
C PRO A 273 -3.10 1.88 -18.85
N ALA A 274 -2.71 1.33 -20.00
CA ALA A 274 -3.21 0.04 -20.49
C ALA A 274 -2.86 -1.17 -19.60
N LYS A 275 -1.93 -1.01 -18.65
CA LYS A 275 -1.51 -2.06 -17.70
C LYS A 275 -1.87 -1.72 -16.25
N ALA A 276 -2.25 -0.49 -15.96
CA ALA A 276 -2.46 -0.03 -14.60
C ALA A 276 -3.77 -0.57 -14.05
N ARG A 277 -3.74 -1.05 -12.81
CA ARG A 277 -4.95 -1.44 -12.08
C ARG A 277 -5.37 -0.28 -11.20
N LEU A 278 -6.66 0.03 -11.20
CA LEU A 278 -7.24 1.05 -10.33
C LEU A 278 -7.89 0.39 -9.13
N LYS A 279 -7.81 1.00 -7.96
CA LYS A 279 -8.38 0.42 -6.73
C LYS A 279 -9.12 1.48 -5.94
N LEU A 280 -10.38 1.19 -5.66
CA LEU A 280 -11.27 2.06 -4.91
C LEU A 280 -11.42 1.48 -3.52
N TYR A 281 -10.92 2.18 -2.52
CA TYR A 281 -10.92 1.75 -1.14
C TYR A 281 -12.05 2.39 -0.36
N SER A 282 -12.62 1.63 0.57
CA SER A 282 -13.53 2.17 1.58
C SER A 282 -13.46 1.36 2.87
N SER A 283 -14.27 1.76 3.85
CA SER A 283 -14.26 1.17 5.19
C SER A 283 -15.64 1.11 5.83
N THR A 284 -15.79 0.20 6.79
CA THR A 284 -17.00 0.07 7.58
C THR A 284 -16.64 -0.26 9.03
N ASN A 285 -17.39 0.37 9.93
CA ASN A 285 -17.30 0.12 11.36
C ASN A 285 -17.97 -1.19 11.78
N LEU A 286 -18.70 -1.86 10.86
CA LEU A 286 -19.37 -3.13 11.15
C LEU A 286 -18.43 -4.31 10.87
N VAL A 287 -17.75 -4.79 11.90
CA VAL A 287 -16.88 -5.98 11.85
C VAL A 287 -17.75 -7.20 12.11
N LYS A 288 -18.29 -7.81 11.06
CA LYS A 288 -19.07 -9.06 11.12
C LYS A 288 -18.84 -9.89 9.87
N TRP A 289 -18.88 -11.21 10.01
CA TRP A 289 -18.75 -12.10 8.85
C TRP A 289 -19.79 -11.80 7.75
N SER A 290 -21.06 -11.59 8.11
CA SER A 290 -22.11 -11.31 7.12
C SER A 290 -21.81 -10.08 6.27
N LYS A 291 -21.19 -9.05 6.88
CA LYS A 291 -20.78 -7.85 6.14
C LYS A 291 -19.55 -8.12 5.27
N MET A 292 -18.65 -8.98 5.72
CA MET A 292 -17.49 -9.41 4.93
C MET A 292 -17.92 -10.15 3.65
N GLU A 293 -18.89 -11.06 3.77
CA GLU A 293 -19.47 -11.80 2.64
C GLU A 293 -20.21 -10.89 1.66
N GLU A 294 -20.98 -9.94 2.17
CA GLU A 294 -21.64 -8.90 1.36
C GLU A 294 -20.61 -8.06 0.57
N ILE A 295 -19.56 -7.57 1.23
CA ILE A 295 -18.47 -6.82 0.58
C ILE A 295 -17.75 -7.68 -0.45
N TRP A 296 -17.42 -8.93 -0.11
CA TRP A 296 -16.70 -9.84 -1.00
C TRP A 296 -17.41 -10.06 -2.33
N THR A 297 -18.74 -10.19 -2.28
CA THR A 297 -19.61 -10.50 -3.42
C THR A 297 -20.24 -9.26 -4.07
N LEU A 298 -19.96 -8.06 -3.56
CA LEU A 298 -20.62 -6.81 -3.95
C LEU A 298 -22.16 -6.94 -3.86
N GLY A 299 -22.65 -7.54 -2.78
CA GLY A 299 -24.07 -7.82 -2.57
C GLY A 299 -24.63 -8.86 -3.55
N GLY A 300 -23.84 -9.87 -3.92
CA GLY A 300 -24.24 -10.94 -4.83
C GLY A 300 -24.03 -10.65 -6.32
N ARG A 301 -23.41 -9.53 -6.68
CA ARG A 301 -23.08 -9.16 -8.08
C ARG A 301 -21.92 -9.97 -8.65
N VAL A 302 -20.97 -10.37 -7.79
CA VAL A 302 -19.79 -11.16 -8.17
C VAL A 302 -19.79 -12.46 -7.38
N VAL A 303 -20.24 -13.55 -8.02
CA VAL A 303 -20.44 -14.87 -7.38
C VAL A 303 -19.94 -16.03 -8.24
N GLY A 304 -19.01 -15.77 -9.16
CA GLY A 304 -18.36 -16.82 -9.96
C GLY A 304 -17.61 -17.86 -9.12
N GLU A 305 -17.32 -19.02 -9.69
CA GLU A 305 -16.68 -20.15 -8.99
C GLU A 305 -15.39 -19.74 -8.25
N SER A 306 -14.48 -19.04 -8.94
CA SER A 306 -13.26 -18.51 -8.33
C SER A 306 -13.54 -17.55 -7.16
N ASN A 307 -14.57 -16.70 -7.25
CA ASN A 307 -14.93 -15.78 -6.18
C ASN A 307 -15.39 -16.54 -4.93
N MET A 308 -16.26 -17.54 -5.10
CA MET A 308 -16.82 -18.34 -4.00
C MET A 308 -15.78 -19.26 -3.35
N GLN A 309 -14.83 -19.76 -4.14
CA GLN A 309 -13.67 -20.47 -3.61
C GLN A 309 -12.82 -19.55 -2.73
N GLY A 310 -12.55 -18.33 -3.19
CA GLY A 310 -11.86 -17.30 -2.40
C GLY A 310 -12.59 -16.96 -1.10
N LEU A 311 -13.93 -16.87 -1.13
CA LEU A 311 -14.74 -16.64 0.07
C LEU A 311 -14.60 -17.77 1.10
N THR A 312 -14.50 -19.02 0.64
CA THR A 312 -14.28 -20.18 1.51
C THR A 312 -12.95 -20.08 2.25
N TYR A 313 -11.87 -19.72 1.54
CA TYR A 313 -10.57 -19.46 2.16
C TYR A 313 -10.61 -18.26 3.13
N LEU A 314 -11.29 -17.18 2.75
CA LEU A 314 -11.46 -16.01 3.60
C LEU A 314 -12.22 -16.36 4.90
N ARG A 315 -13.25 -17.19 4.81
CA ARG A 315 -13.98 -17.70 5.99
C ARG A 315 -13.07 -18.45 6.92
N ARG A 316 -12.25 -19.35 6.35
CA ARG A 316 -11.30 -20.12 7.13
C ARG A 316 -10.28 -19.23 7.83
N LEU A 317 -9.77 -18.23 7.13
CA LEU A 317 -8.85 -17.25 7.72
C LEU A 317 -9.51 -16.49 8.89
N TRP A 318 -10.73 -15.98 8.69
CA TRP A 318 -11.50 -15.26 9.70
C TRP A 318 -11.65 -16.07 11.01
N GLU A 319 -11.95 -17.36 10.89
CA GLU A 319 -12.08 -18.27 12.04
C GLU A 319 -10.76 -18.50 12.77
N LEU A 320 -9.63 -18.55 12.05
CA LEU A 320 -8.32 -18.79 12.62
C LEU A 320 -7.76 -17.58 13.36
N VAL A 321 -7.99 -16.37 12.85
CA VAL A 321 -7.49 -15.13 13.49
C VAL A 321 -8.40 -14.63 14.62
N GLN A 322 -9.63 -15.16 14.72
CA GLN A 322 -10.56 -14.92 15.84
C GLN A 322 -10.86 -13.44 16.14
N ILE A 323 -10.96 -12.61 15.10
CA ILE A 323 -11.35 -11.19 15.26
C ILE A 323 -12.76 -11.13 15.84
N LYS A 324 -12.94 -10.33 16.89
CA LYS A 324 -14.23 -10.23 17.57
C LYS A 324 -15.26 -9.50 16.73
N ASP A 325 -16.39 -10.14 16.48
CA ASP A 325 -17.54 -9.46 15.88
C ASP A 325 -17.96 -8.23 16.70
N GLY A 326 -18.38 -7.15 16.02
CA GLY A 326 -18.94 -5.99 16.68
C GLY A 326 -18.83 -4.70 15.88
N TYR A 327 -19.46 -3.65 16.40
CA TYR A 327 -19.28 -2.30 15.88
C TYR A 327 -17.99 -1.70 16.44
N ARG A 328 -17.16 -1.11 15.59
CA ARG A 328 -15.92 -0.40 15.94
C ARG A 328 -16.14 1.07 15.70
N ALA A 329 -16.28 1.89 16.74
CA ALA A 329 -16.58 3.32 16.59
C ALA A 329 -15.36 4.14 16.12
N PHE A 330 -14.81 3.79 14.96
CA PHE A 330 -13.71 4.53 14.36
C PHE A 330 -14.22 5.84 13.75
N THR A 331 -13.55 6.93 14.12
CA THR A 331 -13.89 8.29 13.69
C THR A 331 -12.78 8.96 12.88
N GLY A 332 -11.72 8.25 12.48
CA GLY A 332 -10.61 8.87 11.73
C GLY A 332 -9.52 9.45 12.62
N GLY A 333 -9.36 8.94 13.84
CA GLY A 333 -8.27 9.30 14.76
C GLY A 333 -7.03 8.43 14.57
N PHE A 334 -5.89 8.95 15.01
CA PHE A 334 -4.70 8.14 15.22
C PHE A 334 -4.70 7.54 16.62
N ASP A 335 -3.88 6.51 16.84
CA ASP A 335 -3.63 6.01 18.18
C ASP A 335 -2.85 7.04 18.97
N ASN A 336 -3.40 7.47 20.10
CA ASN A 336 -2.72 8.36 21.03
C ASN A 336 -2.20 7.53 22.21
N ASP A 337 -1.15 8.04 22.86
CA ASP A 337 -0.51 7.41 24.03
C ASP A 337 -1.55 7.01 25.10
N THR A 338 -2.72 7.66 25.13
CA THR A 338 -3.83 7.40 26.06
C THR A 338 -4.92 6.46 25.53
N ASP A 339 -5.29 6.49 24.23
CA ASP A 339 -6.40 5.68 23.66
C ASP A 339 -6.04 5.03 22.32
N SER A 340 -6.18 3.70 22.23
CA SER A 340 -6.15 3.01 20.92
C SER A 340 -7.53 3.15 20.30
N THR A 341 -7.56 3.61 19.07
CA THR A 341 -8.81 3.88 18.36
C THR A 341 -9.32 2.57 17.76
N PRO A 342 -10.62 2.25 17.85
CA PRO A 342 -11.18 1.06 17.22
C PRO A 342 -10.80 1.00 15.73
N THR A 343 -10.53 -0.20 15.22
CA THR A 343 -10.05 -0.40 13.85
C THR A 343 -11.20 -0.92 12.96
N PRO A 344 -11.59 -0.20 11.89
CA PRO A 344 -12.69 -0.64 11.02
C PRO A 344 -12.22 -1.73 10.04
N VAL A 345 -13.15 -2.44 9.40
CA VAL A 345 -12.78 -3.22 8.20
C VAL A 345 -12.50 -2.26 7.06
N LEU A 346 -11.45 -2.53 6.27
CA LEU A 346 -11.21 -1.88 4.98
C LEU A 346 -11.45 -2.89 3.85
N TRP A 347 -11.77 -2.39 2.67
CA TRP A 347 -11.72 -3.18 1.44
C TRP A 347 -11.31 -2.29 0.27
N ASN A 348 -10.90 -2.92 -0.82
CA ASN A 348 -10.91 -2.28 -2.14
C ASN A 348 -11.53 -3.20 -3.18
N TYR A 349 -12.04 -2.54 -4.21
CA TYR A 349 -12.37 -3.16 -5.49
C TYR A 349 -11.32 -2.76 -6.52
N GLU A 350 -10.68 -3.75 -7.12
CA GLU A 350 -9.63 -3.62 -8.13
C GLU A 350 -10.24 -3.73 -9.53
N ILE A 351 -10.17 -2.63 -10.29
CA ILE A 351 -10.50 -2.57 -11.71
C ILE A 351 -9.25 -2.92 -12.50
N ARG A 352 -9.34 -3.93 -13.36
CA ARG A 352 -8.23 -4.39 -14.20
C ARG A 352 -8.55 -4.14 -15.67
N PRO A 353 -7.60 -3.60 -16.46
CA PRO A 353 -7.75 -3.49 -17.89
C PRO A 353 -8.13 -4.84 -18.50
N GLY A 354 -9.23 -4.88 -19.24
CA GLY A 354 -9.72 -6.09 -19.90
C GLY A 354 -10.60 -7.02 -19.05
N SER A 355 -10.92 -6.66 -17.81
CA SER A 355 -11.82 -7.44 -16.92
C SER A 355 -13.09 -6.64 -16.63
N PRO A 356 -14.28 -7.07 -17.07
CA PRO A 356 -15.53 -6.36 -16.74
C PRO A 356 -15.92 -6.53 -15.27
N GLU A 357 -15.50 -7.61 -14.62
CA GLU A 357 -15.76 -7.84 -13.21
C GLU A 357 -14.62 -7.27 -12.33
N PRO A 358 -14.94 -6.50 -11.28
CA PRO A 358 -13.97 -6.04 -10.30
C PRO A 358 -13.50 -7.20 -9.40
N LEU A 359 -12.26 -7.12 -8.91
CA LEU A 359 -11.76 -8.04 -7.90
C LEU A 359 -11.84 -7.43 -6.50
N THR A 360 -12.41 -8.17 -5.55
CA THR A 360 -12.46 -7.74 -4.15
C THR A 360 -11.19 -8.12 -3.39
N LYS A 361 -10.69 -7.17 -2.59
CA LYS A 361 -9.66 -7.41 -1.59
C LYS A 361 -10.07 -6.77 -0.28
N VAL A 362 -10.10 -7.55 0.79
CA VAL A 362 -10.51 -7.12 2.12
C VAL A 362 -9.30 -6.97 3.03
N TYR A 363 -9.40 -6.16 4.08
CA TYR A 363 -8.37 -6.01 5.11
C TYR A 363 -9.02 -6.22 6.46
N LEU A 364 -8.61 -7.28 7.14
CA LEU A 364 -9.09 -7.60 8.47
C LEU A 364 -8.39 -6.70 9.51
N PRO A 365 -9.15 -6.06 10.41
CA PRO A 365 -8.60 -5.18 11.44
C PRO A 365 -8.03 -6.01 12.59
N ILE A 366 -6.72 -6.28 12.53
CA ILE A 366 -6.02 -7.04 13.59
C ILE A 366 -5.27 -6.12 14.56
N HIS A 367 -5.13 -4.82 14.23
CA HIS A 367 -4.60 -3.81 15.15
C HIS A 367 -5.46 -3.69 16.41
N GLY A 368 -4.87 -3.95 17.57
CA GLY A 368 -5.52 -3.99 18.88
C GLY A 368 -5.97 -5.40 19.32
N GLU A 369 -5.81 -6.41 18.46
CA GLU A 369 -5.98 -7.82 18.84
C GLU A 369 -4.63 -8.41 19.27
N ASN A 370 -4.63 -9.43 20.14
CA ASN A 370 -3.38 -10.02 20.64
C ASN A 370 -2.49 -10.57 19.51
N ASP A 371 -1.27 -10.05 19.39
CA ASP A 371 -0.38 -10.37 18.27
C ASP A 371 -0.02 -11.86 18.24
N LEU A 372 0.22 -12.52 19.38
CA LEU A 372 0.52 -13.96 19.40
C LEU A 372 -0.65 -14.80 18.88
N MET A 373 -1.88 -14.45 19.24
CA MET A 373 -3.08 -15.14 18.73
C MET A 373 -3.22 -14.96 17.23
N VAL A 374 -3.10 -13.73 16.73
CA VAL A 374 -3.18 -13.42 15.30
C VAL A 374 -2.08 -14.14 14.52
N VAL A 375 -0.83 -14.05 14.97
CA VAL A 375 0.32 -14.66 14.31
C VAL A 375 0.19 -16.19 14.30
N ARG A 376 -0.33 -16.82 15.35
CA ARG A 376 -0.64 -18.27 15.35
C ARG A 376 -1.71 -18.63 14.31
N GLY A 377 -2.81 -17.86 14.26
CA GLY A 377 -3.87 -18.07 13.28
C GLY A 377 -3.38 -17.93 11.83
N VAL A 378 -2.57 -16.90 11.56
CA VAL A 378 -1.93 -16.72 10.25
C VAL A 378 -0.96 -17.87 9.94
N GLY A 379 -0.12 -18.27 10.88
CA GLY A 379 0.81 -19.39 10.71
C GLY A 379 0.08 -20.69 10.34
N GLN A 380 -0.98 -21.02 11.08
CA GLN A 380 -1.83 -22.18 10.78
C GLN A 380 -2.47 -22.08 9.38
N PHE A 381 -3.02 -20.91 9.04
CA PHE A 381 -3.63 -20.71 7.72
C PHE A 381 -2.63 -20.87 6.58
N LEU A 382 -1.40 -20.35 6.74
CA LEU A 382 -0.32 -20.54 5.78
C LEU A 382 0.00 -22.03 5.58
N GLU A 383 -0.01 -22.84 6.65
CA GLU A 383 0.14 -24.30 6.52
C GLU A 383 -1.02 -24.93 5.74
N GLU A 384 -2.27 -24.56 6.06
CA GLU A 384 -3.48 -25.11 5.42
C GLU A 384 -3.56 -24.82 3.92
N ILE A 385 -3.04 -23.68 3.46
CA ILE A 385 -2.99 -23.35 2.03
C ILE A 385 -1.76 -23.95 1.32
N GLY A 386 -0.93 -24.73 2.01
CA GLY A 386 0.22 -25.44 1.43
C GLY A 386 1.57 -24.75 1.60
N LEU A 387 1.64 -23.59 2.25
CA LEU A 387 2.89 -22.89 2.60
C LEU A 387 3.47 -23.42 3.92
N VAL A 388 3.57 -24.75 4.03
CA VAL A 388 3.83 -25.47 5.29
C VAL A 388 5.09 -25.01 6.02
N LYS A 389 6.21 -24.84 5.30
CA LYS A 389 7.46 -24.38 5.92
C LYS A 389 7.29 -22.99 6.53
N THR A 390 6.71 -22.07 5.76
CA THR A 390 6.47 -20.68 6.17
C THR A 390 5.52 -20.62 7.35
N GLY A 391 4.41 -21.36 7.31
CA GLY A 391 3.42 -21.40 8.39
C GLY A 391 4.01 -21.89 9.72
N ARG A 392 4.79 -22.98 9.70
CA ARG A 392 5.43 -23.55 10.90
C ARG A 392 6.44 -22.61 11.54
N SER A 393 7.17 -21.83 10.75
CA SER A 393 8.18 -20.89 11.27
C SER A 393 7.60 -19.51 11.58
N TYR A 394 6.37 -19.20 11.17
CA TYR A 394 5.85 -17.83 11.12
C TYR A 394 5.87 -17.12 12.48
N VAL A 395 5.50 -17.81 13.57
CA VAL A 395 5.55 -17.24 14.93
C VAL A 395 6.98 -16.83 15.29
N GLN A 396 7.96 -17.67 14.99
CA GLN A 396 9.36 -17.35 15.29
C GLN A 396 9.85 -16.19 14.42
N THR A 397 9.51 -16.19 13.13
CA THR A 397 9.84 -15.12 12.20
C THR A 397 9.35 -13.75 12.71
N VAL A 398 8.13 -13.65 13.23
CA VAL A 398 7.61 -12.38 13.77
C VAL A 398 8.31 -12.00 15.09
N ARG A 399 8.67 -12.96 15.95
CA ARG A 399 9.50 -12.67 17.15
C ARG A 399 10.87 -12.10 16.78
N ASP A 400 11.48 -12.60 15.71
CA ASP A 400 12.80 -12.16 15.28
C ASP A 400 12.78 -10.71 14.77
N TYR A 401 11.65 -10.25 14.22
CA TYR A 401 11.43 -8.84 13.88
C TYR A 401 11.48 -7.95 15.13
N TYR A 402 10.86 -8.39 16.24
CA TYR A 402 10.71 -7.61 17.47
C TYR A 402 11.31 -8.34 18.71
N PRO A 403 12.63 -8.53 18.79
CA PRO A 403 13.26 -9.40 19.79
C PRO A 403 13.12 -8.91 21.24
N GLY A 404 12.79 -7.63 21.45
CA GLY A 404 12.55 -7.04 22.77
C GLY A 404 11.08 -7.01 23.19
N ARG A 405 10.18 -7.65 22.43
CA ARG A 405 8.73 -7.64 22.68
C ARG A 405 8.21 -9.04 22.92
N ASN A 406 7.34 -9.18 23.91
CA ASN A 406 6.60 -10.42 24.12
C ASN A 406 5.28 -10.38 23.33
N LEU A 407 5.17 -11.19 22.28
CA LEU A 407 3.96 -11.23 21.44
C LEU A 407 2.68 -11.59 22.22
N SER A 408 2.78 -12.25 23.38
CA SER A 408 1.60 -12.53 24.20
C SER A 408 1.06 -11.31 24.93
N GLU A 409 1.86 -10.25 25.04
CA GLU A 409 1.51 -9.00 25.71
C GLU A 409 1.23 -7.88 24.70
N THR A 410 1.64 -8.03 23.44
CA THR A 410 1.45 -7.01 22.42
C THR A 410 0.15 -7.13 21.64
N ALA A 411 -0.37 -6.00 21.15
CA ALA A 411 -1.56 -5.95 20.31
C ALA A 411 -1.43 -5.07 19.05
N CYS A 412 -0.29 -4.39 18.85
CA CYS A 412 -0.12 -3.39 17.81
C CYS A 412 1.10 -3.64 16.91
N LEU A 413 1.74 -4.83 16.97
CA LEU A 413 2.85 -5.16 16.06
C LEU A 413 2.36 -5.59 14.67
N THR A 414 1.14 -6.10 14.59
CA THR A 414 0.44 -6.40 13.33
C THR A 414 -0.81 -5.54 13.22
N SER A 415 -0.97 -4.83 12.10
CA SER A 415 -2.02 -3.82 11.96
C SER A 415 -3.17 -4.26 11.06
N TRP A 416 -2.84 -4.90 9.93
CA TRP A 416 -3.82 -5.33 8.94
C TRP A 416 -3.49 -6.70 8.37
N LEU A 417 -4.54 -7.44 8.01
CA LEU A 417 -4.42 -8.65 7.21
C LEU A 417 -5.24 -8.52 5.93
N SER A 418 -4.59 -8.25 4.80
CA SER A 418 -5.29 -8.19 3.52
C SER A 418 -5.42 -9.56 2.88
N PHE A 419 -6.58 -9.85 2.31
CA PHE A 419 -6.89 -11.08 1.60
C PHE A 419 -7.50 -10.81 0.24
N ALA A 420 -7.01 -11.51 -0.77
CA ALA A 420 -7.61 -11.60 -2.09
C ALA A 420 -7.41 -13.01 -2.67
N TYR A 421 -8.16 -13.35 -3.71
CA TYR A 421 -8.05 -14.64 -4.38
C TYR A 421 -8.20 -14.50 -5.89
N THR A 422 -7.38 -15.24 -6.62
CA THR A 422 -7.58 -15.52 -8.06
C THR A 422 -7.12 -16.94 -8.32
N GLU A 423 -7.64 -17.59 -9.35
CA GLU A 423 -7.13 -18.91 -9.77
C GLU A 423 -5.63 -18.89 -10.09
N ALA A 424 -5.14 -17.80 -10.69
CA ALA A 424 -3.73 -17.67 -11.08
C ALA A 424 -2.79 -17.68 -9.87
N THR A 425 -3.11 -16.92 -8.82
CA THR A 425 -2.23 -16.79 -7.64
C THR A 425 -2.60 -17.72 -6.49
N GLY A 426 -3.80 -18.30 -6.53
CA GLY A 426 -4.49 -18.83 -5.37
C GLY A 426 -4.73 -17.71 -4.35
N VAL A 427 -4.66 -18.07 -3.07
CA VAL A 427 -4.70 -17.12 -1.96
C VAL A 427 -3.57 -16.09 -2.05
N TYR A 428 -3.93 -14.81 -1.93
CA TYR A 428 -3.03 -13.67 -1.83
C TYR A 428 -3.24 -13.02 -0.46
N LEU A 429 -2.32 -13.27 0.46
CA LEU A 429 -2.39 -12.81 1.85
C LEU A 429 -1.28 -11.79 2.11
N THR A 430 -1.59 -10.65 2.74
CA THR A 430 -0.57 -9.70 3.17
C THR A 430 -0.76 -9.31 4.62
N VAL A 431 0.31 -9.43 5.40
CA VAL A 431 0.35 -8.97 6.80
C VAL A 431 1.10 -7.64 6.82
N TYR A 432 0.50 -6.64 7.46
CA TYR A 432 1.06 -5.30 7.65
C TYR A 432 1.56 -5.17 9.08
N TYR A 433 2.76 -4.63 9.23
CA TYR A 433 3.48 -4.62 10.50
C TYR A 433 3.77 -3.20 10.98
N HIS A 434 3.82 -3.01 12.29
CA HIS A 434 4.32 -1.78 12.87
C HIS A 434 5.80 -1.58 12.53
N SER A 435 6.13 -0.47 11.88
CA SER A 435 7.37 -0.34 11.11
C SER A 435 8.44 0.51 11.76
N SER A 436 8.45 0.52 13.09
CA SER A 436 9.46 1.19 13.92
C SER A 436 9.72 0.37 15.18
N PHE A 437 10.92 0.48 15.74
CA PHE A 437 11.19 -0.04 17.08
C PHE A 437 10.58 0.80 18.20
N ASP A 438 10.17 2.04 17.92
CA ASP A 438 9.37 2.82 18.86
C ASP A 438 7.98 2.20 18.97
N TYR A 439 7.57 1.82 20.17
CA TYR A 439 6.27 1.18 20.40
C TYR A 439 5.46 2.03 21.39
N PRO A 440 4.68 3.01 20.91
CA PRO A 440 4.00 3.99 21.77
C PRO A 440 2.92 3.38 22.68
N TRP A 441 2.58 2.10 22.50
CA TRP A 441 1.53 1.42 23.26
C TRP A 441 2.02 0.70 24.53
N ALA A 442 3.33 0.73 24.83
CA ALA A 442 3.95 -0.11 25.86
C ALA A 442 3.36 0.05 27.28
N GLU A 443 2.93 1.25 27.69
CA GLU A 443 2.36 1.47 29.04
C GLU A 443 0.96 0.86 29.23
N LYS A 444 0.27 0.48 28.15
CA LYS A 444 -1.09 -0.09 28.21
C LYS A 444 -1.10 -1.61 28.38
N GLU A 445 -0.03 -2.27 27.96
CA GLU A 445 0.05 -3.73 27.88
C GLU A 445 0.53 -4.38 29.20
N GLU A 446 0.98 -3.56 30.17
CA GLU A 446 1.29 -3.97 31.55
C GLU A 446 0.05 -3.96 32.50
N LYS A 447 -1.14 -3.63 31.99
CA LYS A 447 -2.42 -3.65 32.75
C LYS A 447 -3.39 -4.65 32.15
#